data_AF-B0EN95-F1
#
_entry.id   AF-B0EN95-F1
#
_cell.length_a   1.000
_cell.length_b   1.000
_cell.length_c   1.000
_cell.angle_alpha   90.00
_cell.angle_beta   90.00
_cell.angle_gamma   90.00
#
_symmetry.space_group_name_H-M   'P 1'
#
loop_
_entity.id
_entity.type
_entity.pdbx_description
1 polymer ?
#
loop_
_entity_poly.entity_id
_entity_poly.type
_entity_poly.pdbx_seq_one_letter_code
_entity_poly.pdbx_strand_id
1 'polypeptide(L)'
;MQQHNLVISEMKGKFCEYSMKKYSSNVVEKCVHCCTSAQRDNFIDEICSKKDNEMLLKLMKDPYANYVIQTLVEVMDDDQRSKFIEQNILPNVSSLRRVSYSKHLLQRLNIQVES
;
A
#
# COMPACT_ATOMS: atom_id res chain seq x y z
N MET A 1 -23.13 -6.29 -4.73
CA MET A 1 -21.96 -5.41 -4.59
C MET A 1 -22.18 -4.24 -3.60
N GLN A 2 -22.91 -4.40 -2.48
CA GLN A 2 -23.35 -3.22 -1.69
C GLN A 2 -23.11 -3.23 -0.16
N GLN A 3 -22.44 -4.24 0.42
CA GLN A 3 -22.26 -4.30 1.89
C GLN A 3 -20.92 -3.75 2.43
N HIS A 4 -19.95 -3.37 1.58
CA HIS A 4 -18.59 -3.03 2.04
C HIS A 4 -18.34 -1.54 2.32
N ASN A 5 -19.23 -0.64 1.89
CA ASN A 5 -18.99 0.81 1.96
C ASN A 5 -18.89 1.36 3.39
N LEU A 6 -19.66 0.81 4.34
CA LEU A 6 -19.61 1.21 5.75
C LEU A 6 -18.24 0.91 6.37
N VAL A 7 -17.71 -0.30 6.13
CA VAL A 7 -16.40 -0.71 6.65
C VAL A 7 -15.29 0.13 6.05
N ILE A 8 -15.35 0.41 4.74
CA ILE A 8 -14.36 1.25 4.05
C ILE A 8 -14.40 2.70 4.57
N SER A 9 -15.58 3.24 4.85
CA SER A 9 -15.72 4.56 5.46
C SER A 9 -15.10 4.62 6.86
N GLU A 10 -15.31 3.60 7.68
CA GLU A 10 -14.74 3.50 9.03
C GLU A 10 -13.21 3.29 9.04
N MET A 11 -12.64 2.80 7.93
CA MET A 11 -11.18 2.67 7.77
C MET A 11 -10.48 3.99 7.52
N LYS A 12 -11.18 5.04 7.06
CA LYS A 12 -10.56 6.33 6.78
C LYS A 12 -9.90 6.90 8.05
N GLY A 13 -8.63 7.26 7.96
CA GLY A 13 -7.83 7.76 9.09
C GLY A 13 -7.26 6.67 10.00
N LYS A 14 -7.58 5.40 9.75
CA LYS A 14 -7.08 4.22 10.48
C LYS A 14 -6.45 3.19 9.55
N PHE A 15 -6.35 3.48 8.25
CA PHE A 15 -5.89 2.54 7.24
C PHE A 15 -4.49 2.05 7.55
N CYS A 16 -3.58 2.97 7.86
CA CYS A 16 -2.19 2.62 8.19
C CYS A 16 -2.11 1.76 9.45
N GLU A 17 -2.89 2.09 10.49
CA GLU A 17 -2.92 1.36 11.76
C GLU A 17 -3.40 -0.08 11.57
N TYR A 18 -4.51 -0.27 10.87
CA TYR A 18 -5.10 -1.60 10.65
C TYR A 18 -4.27 -2.46 9.69
N SER A 19 -3.57 -1.85 8.74
CA SER A 19 -2.69 -2.57 7.82
C SER A 19 -1.56 -3.31 8.53
N MET A 20 -1.06 -2.78 9.66
CA MET A 20 0.04 -3.38 10.44
C MET A 20 -0.44 -4.42 11.47
N LYS A 21 -1.75 -4.69 11.59
CA LYS A 21 -2.28 -5.67 12.54
C LYS A 21 -2.52 -7.02 11.85
N LYS A 22 -1.95 -8.09 12.40
CA LYS A 22 -2.05 -9.48 11.91
C LYS A 22 -3.42 -9.91 11.39
N TYR A 23 -4.50 -9.53 12.08
CA TYR A 23 -5.86 -9.96 11.72
C TYR A 23 -6.61 -8.91 10.92
N SER A 24 -6.42 -7.63 11.23
CA SER A 24 -7.09 -6.53 10.53
C SER A 24 -6.54 -6.32 9.13
N SER A 25 -5.27 -6.63 8.86
CA SER A 25 -4.64 -6.49 7.54
C SER A 25 -5.41 -7.25 6.46
N ASN A 26 -5.88 -8.46 6.75
CA ASN A 26 -6.67 -9.27 5.81
C ASN A 26 -8.01 -8.61 5.46
N VAL A 27 -8.60 -7.86 6.40
CA VAL A 27 -9.83 -7.10 6.15
C VAL A 27 -9.50 -5.89 5.28
N VAL A 28 -8.37 -5.22 5.55
CA VAL A 28 -7.89 -4.10 4.74
C VAL A 28 -7.63 -4.54 3.29
N GLU A 29 -6.96 -5.66 3.05
CA GLU A 29 -6.74 -6.22 1.70
C GLU A 29 -8.07 -6.43 0.95
N LYS A 30 -9.06 -7.04 1.61
CA LYS A 30 -10.40 -7.21 1.05
C LYS A 30 -11.08 -5.87 0.76
N CYS A 31 -10.94 -4.89 1.65
CA CYS A 31 -11.47 -3.55 1.44
C CYS A 31 -10.81 -2.86 0.24
N VAL A 32 -9.50 -3.02 0.07
CA VAL A 32 -8.75 -2.48 -1.09
C VAL A 32 -9.24 -3.11 -2.40
N HIS A 33 -9.51 -4.42 -2.44
CA HIS A 33 -10.10 -5.06 -3.62
C HIS A 33 -11.53 -4.58 -3.96
N CYS A 34 -12.29 -4.12 -2.95
CA CYS A 34 -13.68 -3.71 -3.14
C CYS A 34 -13.88 -2.19 -3.20
N CYS A 35 -12.82 -1.40 -2.99
CA CYS A 35 -12.94 0.05 -2.92
C CYS A 35 -13.12 0.69 -4.30
N THR A 36 -13.82 1.82 -4.34
CA THR A 36 -13.92 2.65 -5.53
C THR A 36 -12.62 3.43 -5.75
N SER A 37 -12.40 3.97 -6.96
CA SER A 37 -11.22 4.82 -7.23
C SER A 37 -11.09 5.96 -6.22
N ALA A 38 -12.19 6.66 -5.92
CA ALA A 38 -12.18 7.75 -4.95
C ALA A 38 -11.81 7.29 -3.53
N GLN A 39 -12.27 6.12 -3.09
CA GLN A 39 -11.90 5.56 -1.79
C GLN A 39 -10.42 5.14 -1.77
N ARG A 40 -9.92 4.57 -2.87
CA ARG A 40 -8.51 4.24 -3.04
C ARG A 40 -7.63 5.48 -2.95
N ASP A 41 -8.03 6.57 -3.58
CA ASP A 41 -7.29 7.84 -3.54
C ASP A 41 -7.20 8.37 -2.11
N ASN A 42 -8.27 8.25 -1.31
CA ASN A 42 -8.21 8.58 0.13
C ASN A 42 -7.18 7.74 0.91
N PHE A 43 -7.04 6.44 0.57
CA PHE A 43 -6.04 5.58 1.20
C PHE A 43 -4.62 5.97 0.77
N ILE A 44 -4.41 6.25 -0.51
CA ILE A 44 -3.12 6.71 -1.03
C ILE A 44 -2.73 8.02 -0.35
N ASP A 45 -3.67 8.98 -0.27
CA ASP A 45 -3.46 10.25 0.42
C ASP A 45 -3.08 10.03 1.88
N GLU A 46 -3.75 9.13 2.60
CA GLU A 46 -3.40 8.83 4.01
C GLU A 46 -1.95 8.31 4.13
N ILE A 47 -1.54 7.41 3.24
CA ILE A 47 -0.21 6.78 3.25
C ILE A 47 0.89 7.76 2.84
N CYS A 48 0.61 8.61 1.84
CA CYS A 48 1.54 9.60 1.28
C CYS A 48 1.47 10.99 1.94
N SER A 49 0.53 11.22 2.87
CA SER A 49 0.28 12.55 3.48
C SER A 49 1.42 13.12 4.31
N LYS A 50 2.38 12.28 4.72
CA LYS A 50 3.49 12.71 5.58
C LYS A 50 4.71 13.09 4.74
N LYS A 51 5.42 14.14 5.16
CA LYS A 51 6.73 14.51 4.61
C LYS A 51 7.63 13.27 4.57
N ASP A 52 8.26 13.07 3.41
CA ASP A 52 9.29 12.05 3.15
C ASP A 52 8.83 10.59 3.07
N ASN A 53 7.54 10.30 2.83
CA ASN A 53 7.04 8.93 2.62
C ASN A 53 7.37 7.94 3.77
N GLU A 54 7.61 8.45 4.98
CA GLU A 54 8.03 7.64 6.13
C GLU A 54 6.98 6.57 6.48
N MET A 55 5.69 6.92 6.39
CA MET A 55 4.61 5.98 6.65
C MET A 55 4.57 4.87 5.61
N LEU A 56 4.67 5.21 4.32
CA LEU A 56 4.74 4.20 3.26
C LEU A 56 5.91 3.23 3.48
N LEU A 57 7.10 3.77 3.76
CA LEU A 57 8.28 2.96 4.07
C LEU A 57 8.06 2.02 5.24
N LYS A 58 7.39 2.50 6.29
CA LYS A 58 7.03 1.69 7.46
C LYS A 58 6.10 0.54 7.06
N LEU A 59 5.05 0.81 6.28
CA LEU A 59 4.10 -0.20 5.81
C LEU A 59 4.77 -1.24 4.91
N MET A 60 5.67 -0.81 4.01
CA MET A 60 6.39 -1.73 3.12
C MET A 60 7.39 -2.63 3.85
N LYS A 61 7.87 -2.24 5.03
CA LYS A 61 8.80 -3.02 5.87
C LYS A 61 8.09 -3.88 6.92
N ASP A 62 6.81 -3.64 7.16
CA ASP A 62 6.00 -4.35 8.15
C ASP A 62 5.64 -5.77 7.65
N PRO A 63 5.66 -6.80 8.53
CA PRO A 63 5.37 -8.19 8.15
C PRO A 63 3.94 -8.44 7.65
N TYR A 64 2.99 -7.55 7.93
CA TYR A 64 1.59 -7.67 7.50
C TYR A 64 1.22 -6.61 6.46
N ALA A 65 1.59 -5.36 6.68
CA ALA A 65 1.17 -4.26 5.81
C ALA A 65 1.81 -4.32 4.41
N ASN A 66 2.93 -5.01 4.22
CA ASN A 66 3.52 -5.20 2.90
C ASN A 66 2.58 -5.91 1.91
N TYR A 67 1.68 -6.78 2.39
CA TYR A 67 0.67 -7.43 1.54
C TYR A 67 -0.47 -6.47 1.18
N VAL A 68 -0.84 -5.58 2.10
CA VAL A 68 -1.80 -4.49 1.83
C VAL A 68 -1.27 -3.55 0.75
N ILE A 69 0.02 -3.16 0.83
CA ILE A 69 0.62 -2.29 -0.19
C ILE A 69 0.71 -3.01 -1.55
N GLN A 70 1.03 -4.31 -1.59
CA GLN A 70 0.98 -5.09 -2.83
C GLN A 70 -0.43 -5.06 -3.44
N THR A 71 -1.44 -5.39 -2.63
CA THR A 71 -2.85 -5.38 -3.04
C THR A 71 -3.27 -4.01 -3.57
N LEU A 72 -2.86 -2.94 -2.89
CA LEU A 72 -3.14 -1.56 -3.31
C LEU A 72 -2.58 -1.26 -4.69
N VAL A 73 -1.35 -1.68 -4.98
CA VAL A 73 -0.72 -1.47 -6.28
C VAL A 73 -1.32 -2.37 -7.37
N GLU A 74 -1.78 -3.58 -7.03
CA GLU A 74 -2.41 -4.52 -7.96
C GLU A 74 -3.79 -4.07 -8.44
N VAL A 75 -4.52 -3.28 -7.65
CA VAL A 75 -5.86 -2.76 -8.02
C VAL A 75 -5.82 -1.38 -8.70
N MET A 76 -4.65 -0.76 -8.80
CA MET A 76 -4.45 0.48 -9.55
C MET A 76 -4.48 0.19 -11.06
N ASP A 77 -4.97 1.15 -11.85
CA ASP A 77 -4.73 1.14 -13.29
C ASP A 77 -3.26 1.46 -13.62
N ASP A 78 -2.87 1.25 -14.88
CA ASP A 78 -1.48 1.37 -15.31
C ASP A 78 -0.88 2.77 -15.10
N ASP A 79 -1.66 3.84 -15.29
CA ASP A 79 -1.20 5.22 -15.12
C ASP A 79 -1.02 5.55 -13.62
N GLN A 80 -2.01 5.20 -12.79
CA GLN A 80 -1.95 5.38 -11.35
C GLN A 80 -0.79 4.58 -10.75
N ARG A 81 -0.63 3.32 -11.18
CA ARG A 81 0.46 2.44 -10.75
C ARG A 81 1.82 3.02 -11.10
N SER A 82 2.01 3.48 -12.34
CA SER A 82 3.30 4.02 -12.78
C SER A 82 3.68 5.26 -11.98
N LYS A 83 2.74 6.21 -11.82
CA LYS A 83 2.94 7.41 -11.00
C LYS A 83 3.25 7.08 -9.55
N PHE A 84 2.52 6.13 -8.95
CA PHE A 84 2.73 5.72 -7.56
C PHE A 84 4.14 5.15 -7.36
N ILE A 85 4.58 4.27 -8.27
CA ILE A 85 5.91 3.66 -8.23
C ILE A 85 7.00 4.73 -8.36
N GLU A 86 6.89 5.60 -9.38
CA GLU A 86 7.91 6.63 -9.66
C GLU A 86 8.07 7.63 -8.52
N GLN A 87 6.96 8.08 -7.95
CA GLN A 87 6.98 9.15 -6.94
C GLN A 87 7.28 8.64 -5.53
N ASN A 88 6.90 7.40 -5.21
CA ASN A 88 6.89 6.93 -3.82
C ASN A 88 7.81 5.73 -3.56
N ILE A 89 7.92 4.81 -4.52
CA ILE A 89 8.73 3.59 -4.35
C ILE A 89 10.16 3.82 -4.83
N LEU A 90 10.36 4.29 -6.06
CA LEU A 90 11.69 4.45 -6.67
C LEU A 90 12.69 5.26 -5.82
N PRO A 91 12.32 6.42 -5.23
CA PRO A 91 13.25 7.19 -4.38
C PRO A 91 13.77 6.42 -3.15
N ASN A 92 13.04 5.37 -2.76
CA ASN A 92 13.23 4.64 -1.51
C ASN A 92 13.78 3.21 -1.70
N VAL A 93 14.00 2.78 -2.95
CA VAL A 93 14.36 1.39 -3.29
C VAL A 93 15.62 0.90 -2.54
N SER A 94 16.64 1.74 -2.40
CA SER A 94 17.90 1.40 -1.69
C SER A 94 17.71 1.05 -0.21
N SER A 95 16.66 1.59 0.41
CA SER A 95 16.29 1.31 1.81
C SER A 95 15.39 0.08 1.92
N LEU A 96 14.57 -0.19 0.90
CA LEU A 96 13.65 -1.32 0.84
C LEU A 96 14.37 -2.65 0.52
N ARG A 97 15.38 -2.64 -0.37
CA ARG A 97 16.12 -3.86 -0.77
C ARG A 97 16.79 -4.59 0.41
N ARG A 98 17.10 -3.88 1.50
CA ARG A 98 17.79 -4.44 2.69
C ARG A 98 16.85 -5.18 3.65
N VAL A 99 15.54 -5.15 3.43
CA VAL A 99 14.53 -5.76 4.31
C VAL A 99 13.85 -6.90 3.57
N SER A 100 13.78 -8.09 4.19
CA SER A 100 13.28 -9.32 3.53
C SER A 100 11.87 -9.16 2.95
N TYR A 101 10.93 -8.59 3.71
CA TYR A 101 9.55 -8.40 3.25
C TYR A 101 9.46 -7.41 2.08
N SER A 102 10.15 -6.29 2.19
CA SER A 102 10.18 -5.27 1.14
C SER A 102 10.85 -5.78 -0.13
N LYS A 103 11.86 -6.66 -0.02
CA LYS A 103 12.48 -7.32 -1.18
C LYS A 103 11.48 -8.17 -1.96
N HIS A 104 10.65 -8.96 -1.27
CA HIS A 104 9.61 -9.76 -1.92
C HIS A 104 8.55 -8.88 -2.59
N LEU A 105 8.17 -7.77 -1.94
CA LEU A 105 7.27 -6.79 -2.53
C LEU A 105 7.84 -6.22 -3.84
N LEU A 106 9.10 -5.76 -3.84
CA LEU A 106 9.73 -5.18 -5.05
C LEU A 106 9.79 -6.20 -6.21
N GLN A 107 10.10 -7.47 -5.90
CA GLN A 107 10.08 -8.55 -6.89
C GLN A 107 8.69 -8.75 -7.49
N ARG A 108 7.65 -8.80 -6.65
CA ARG A 108 6.26 -8.93 -7.11
C ARG A 108 5.80 -7.77 -7.98
N LEU A 109 6.24 -6.55 -7.67
CA LEU A 109 5.91 -5.37 -8.45
C LEU A 109 6.74 -5.25 -9.75
N ASN A 110 7.58 -6.24 -10.07
CA ASN A 110 8.51 -6.22 -11.22
C ASN A 110 9.43 -4.99 -11.22
N ILE A 111 9.76 -4.45 -10.05
CA ILE A 111 10.67 -3.34 -9.91
C ILE A 111 12.09 -3.92 -9.92
N GLN A 112 12.70 -3.91 -11.10
CA GLN A 112 14.10 -4.28 -11.26
C GLN A 112 14.95 -3.25 -10.54
N VAL A 113 15.61 -3.69 -9.49
CA VAL A 113 16.65 -2.89 -8.87
C VAL A 113 17.94 -3.39 -9.50
N GLU A 114 18.57 -2.59 -10.36
CA GLU A 114 19.92 -2.90 -10.86
C GLU A 114 20.90 -2.91 -9.69
N SER A 115 21.78 -3.91 -9.70
CA SER A 115 22.67 -4.26 -8.60
C SER A 115 23.54 -3.10 -8.16
#